data_AF-A0A6B3FXK3-F1
#
_entry.id   AF-A0A6B3FXK3-F1
#
_cell.length_a   1.000
_cell.length_b   1.000
_cell.length_c   1.000
_cell.angle_alpha   90.00
_cell.angle_beta   90.00
_cell.angle_gamma   90.00
#
_symmetry.space_group_name_H-M   'P 1'
#
loop_
_entity.id
_entity.type
_entity.pdbx_description
1 polymer ?
#
loop_
_entity_poly.entity_id
_entity_poly.type
_entity_poly.pdbx_seq_one_letter_code
_entity_poly.pdbx_strand_id
1 'polypeptide(L)'
;GSHWLGTDYLGRDVLSRLLDGSRISVLGSLEVAAVALVVGAVPGILSVYLGRAFEWFTLRLADTLVALPFLLFAIAVIALLGNGITQAM
;
A
#
# COMPACT_ATOMS: atom_id res chain seq x y z
N GLY A 1 7.03 36.77 5.84
CA GLY A 1 7.37 35.38 5.47
C GLY A 1 6.42 34.40 6.12
N SER A 2 5.14 34.43 5.74
CA SER A 2 4.08 33.56 6.29
C SER A 2 3.88 32.26 5.52
N HIS A 3 4.48 32.12 4.34
CA HIS A 3 4.36 30.94 3.46
C HIS A 3 5.74 30.43 3.06
N TRP A 4 6.25 29.43 3.80
CA TRP A 4 7.62 28.96 3.67
C TRP A 4 7.88 28.26 2.33
N LEU A 5 6.87 27.54 1.83
CA LEU A 5 6.90 26.88 0.52
C LEU A 5 6.02 27.61 -0.51
N GLY A 6 5.63 28.86 -0.22
CA GLY A 6 4.69 29.62 -1.03
C GLY A 6 3.26 29.07 -0.99
N THR A 7 2.46 29.49 -1.96
CA THR A 7 1.04 29.16 -2.06
C THR A 7 0.73 28.41 -3.36
N ASP A 8 -0.32 27.59 -3.36
CA ASP A 8 -0.86 26.99 -4.58
C ASP A 8 -1.58 28.03 -5.48
N TYR A 9 -2.14 27.58 -6.61
CA TYR A 9 -2.87 28.42 -7.58
C TYR A 9 -4.15 29.07 -7.00
N LEU A 10 -4.59 28.64 -5.81
CA LEU A 10 -5.72 29.22 -5.07
C LEU A 10 -5.26 30.08 -3.88
N GLY A 11 -3.96 30.30 -3.70
CA GLY A 11 -3.41 31.09 -2.60
C GLY A 11 -3.30 30.34 -1.27
N ARG A 12 -3.41 29.00 -1.25
CA ARG A 12 -3.33 28.20 -0.01
C ARG A 12 -1.89 27.83 0.32
N ASP A 13 -1.52 27.88 1.61
CA ASP A 13 -0.17 27.56 2.08
C ASP A 13 0.22 26.10 1.78
N VAL A 14 1.29 25.91 0.98
CA VAL A 14 1.73 24.59 0.54
C VAL A 14 2.33 23.78 1.70
N LEU A 15 3.11 24.42 2.57
CA LEU A 15 3.77 23.74 3.69
C LEU A 15 2.74 23.12 4.63
N SER A 16 1.73 23.88 5.03
CA SER A 16 0.67 23.43 5.93
C SER A 16 -0.10 22.24 5.34
N ARG A 17 -0.38 22.24 4.03
CA ARG A 17 -1.05 21.12 3.36
C ARG A 17 -0.19 19.87 3.26
N LEU A 18 1.11 20.02 3.02
CA LEU A 18 2.04 18.89 3.01
C LEU A 18 2.16 18.27 4.40
N LEU A 19 2.28 19.07 5.45
CA LEU A 19 2.34 18.58 6.82
C LEU A 19 1.05 17.84 7.20
N ASP A 20 -0.11 18.39 6.84
CA ASP A 20 -1.41 17.76 7.11
C ASP A 20 -1.55 16.42 6.38
N GLY A 21 -1.19 16.35 5.10
CA GLY A 21 -1.21 15.10 4.32
C GLY A 21 -0.15 14.08 4.73
N SER A 22 1.01 14.54 5.21
CA SER A 22 2.16 13.68 5.48
C SER A 22 1.87 12.59 6.51
N ARG A 23 1.06 12.90 7.53
CA ARG A 23 0.72 11.95 8.59
C ARG A 23 0.01 10.73 8.04
N ILE A 24 -0.98 10.93 7.17
CA ILE A 24 -1.76 9.84 6.56
C ILE A 24 -0.87 9.05 5.60
N SER A 25 -0.07 9.72 4.78
CA SER A 25 0.85 9.05 3.84
C SER A 25 1.88 8.18 4.55
N VAL A 26 2.48 8.67 5.64
CA VAL A 26 3.49 7.93 6.41
C VAL A 26 2.86 6.75 7.14
N LEU A 27 1.72 6.96 7.83
CA LEU A 27 1.04 5.89 8.56
C LEU A 27 0.54 4.79 7.61
N GLY A 28 -0.10 5.16 6.49
CA GLY A 28 -0.57 4.19 5.50
C GLY A 28 0.58 3.40 4.86
N SER A 29 1.69 4.07 4.53
CA SER A 29 2.87 3.37 3.97
C SER A 29 3.49 2.39 4.97
N LEU A 30 3.52 2.76 6.26
CA LEU A 30 4.03 1.90 7.32
C LEU A 30 3.12 0.68 7.54
N GLU A 31 1.81 0.88 7.53
CA GLU A 31 0.81 -0.18 7.61
C GLU A 31 0.94 -1.17 6.45
N VAL A 32 0.99 -0.68 5.21
CA VAL A 32 1.20 -1.51 4.02
C VAL A 32 2.51 -2.29 4.13
N ALA A 33 3.60 -1.65 4.55
CA ALA A 33 4.89 -2.32 4.71
C ALA A 33 4.84 -3.42 5.79
N ALA A 34 4.19 -3.17 6.92
CA ALA A 34 4.05 -4.14 8.00
C ALA A 34 3.20 -5.35 7.56
N VAL A 35 2.07 -5.10 6.88
CA VAL A 35 1.21 -6.17 6.36
C VAL A 35 1.94 -6.96 5.28
N ALA A 36 2.60 -6.30 4.33
CA ALA A 36 3.37 -6.97 3.29
C ALA A 36 4.52 -7.81 3.86
N LEU A 37 5.19 -7.32 4.91
CA LEU A 37 6.23 -8.07 5.60
C LEU A 37 5.66 -9.35 6.22
N VAL A 38 4.53 -9.27 6.94
CA VAL A 38 3.93 -10.45 7.57
C VAL A 38 3.40 -11.42 6.52
N VAL A 39 2.62 -10.94 5.56
CA VAL A 39 1.98 -11.76 4.53
C VAL A 39 3.00 -12.36 3.55
N GLY A 40 4.13 -11.70 3.30
CA GLY A 40 5.20 -12.23 2.45
C GLY A 40 6.20 -13.11 3.20
N ALA A 41 6.74 -12.61 4.32
CA ALA A 41 7.84 -13.28 5.02
C ALA A 41 7.39 -14.55 5.73
N VAL A 42 6.20 -14.57 6.35
CA VAL A 42 5.72 -15.76 7.06
C VAL A 42 5.61 -16.97 6.12
N PRO A 43 4.84 -16.92 5.01
CA PRO A 43 4.78 -18.06 4.09
C PRO A 43 6.12 -18.30 3.38
N GLY A 44 6.92 -17.27 3.11
CA GLY A 44 8.25 -17.43 2.50
C GLY A 44 9.25 -18.18 3.40
N ILE A 45 9.20 -17.97 4.71
CA ILE A 45 10.01 -18.74 5.67
C ILE A 45 9.44 -20.15 5.79
N LEU A 46 8.11 -20.27 5.90
CA LEU A 46 7.41 -21.55 6.02
C LEU A 46 7.63 -22.48 4.82
N SER A 47 7.81 -21.95 3.61
CA SER A 47 8.07 -22.76 2.41
C SER A 47 9.38 -23.54 2.49
N VAL A 48 10.35 -23.09 3.29
CA VAL A 48 11.59 -23.83 3.53
C VAL A 48 11.35 -25.09 4.37
N TYR A 49 10.39 -25.06 5.30
CA TYR A 49 10.17 -26.13 6.28
C TYR A 49 9.04 -27.11 5.89
N LEU A 50 7.98 -26.62 5.24
CA LEU A 50 6.76 -27.40 4.95
C LEU A 50 6.84 -28.22 3.65
N GLY A 51 7.94 -28.10 2.91
CA GLY A 51 8.22 -28.91 1.72
C GLY A 51 7.52 -28.43 0.43
N ARG A 52 7.74 -29.20 -0.63
CA ARG A 52 7.49 -28.79 -2.03
C ARG A 52 6.04 -28.43 -2.35
N ALA A 53 5.07 -29.05 -1.67
CA ALA A 53 3.65 -28.78 -1.93
C ALA A 53 3.24 -27.39 -1.45
N PHE A 54 3.68 -27.00 -0.24
CA PHE A 54 3.39 -25.68 0.32
C PHE A 54 4.14 -24.58 -0.45
N GLU A 55 5.40 -24.82 -0.78
CA GLU A 55 6.20 -23.94 -1.63
C GLU A 55 5.52 -23.70 -2.98
N TRP A 56 5.11 -24.77 -3.67
CA TRP A 56 4.42 -24.66 -4.96
C TRP A 56 3.13 -23.84 -4.87
N PHE A 57 2.31 -24.06 -3.85
CA PHE A 57 1.07 -23.30 -3.67
C PHE A 57 1.34 -21.81 -3.38
N THR A 58 2.29 -21.53 -2.50
CA THR A 58 2.68 -20.16 -2.11
C THR A 58 3.19 -19.38 -3.32
N LEU A 59 4.12 -19.97 -4.08
CA LEU A 59 4.63 -19.38 -5.30
C LEU A 59 3.53 -19.17 -6.33
N ARG A 60 2.61 -20.15 -6.47
CA ARG A 60 1.53 -20.03 -7.45
C ARG A 60 0.58 -18.88 -7.14
N LEU A 61 0.26 -18.68 -5.86
CA LEU A 61 -0.56 -17.55 -5.43
C LEU A 61 0.15 -16.23 -5.73
N ALA A 62 1.43 -16.11 -5.34
CA ALA A 62 2.23 -14.91 -5.58
C ALA A 62 2.35 -14.57 -7.07
N ASP A 63 2.72 -15.56 -7.90
CA ASP A 63 2.87 -15.39 -9.35
C ASP A 63 1.54 -14.97 -10.01
N THR A 64 0.41 -15.51 -9.54
CA THR A 64 -0.91 -15.15 -10.07
C THR A 64 -1.26 -13.69 -9.76
N LEU A 65 -0.94 -13.21 -8.55
CA LEU A 65 -1.17 -11.81 -8.18
C LEU A 65 -0.26 -10.85 -8.97
N VAL A 66 1.01 -11.22 -9.17
CA VAL A 66 1.98 -10.41 -9.93
C VAL A 66 1.64 -10.37 -11.43
N ALA A 67 1.01 -11.42 -11.96
CA ALA A 67 0.58 -11.46 -13.35
C ALA A 67 -0.57 -10.49 -13.67
N LEU A 68 -1.33 -10.04 -12.65
CA LEU A 68 -2.41 -9.07 -12.84
C LEU A 68 -1.83 -7.67 -13.05
N PRO A 69 -2.34 -6.88 -14.02
CA PRO A 69 -1.96 -5.48 -14.15
C PRO A 69 -2.33 -4.72 -12.87
N PHE A 70 -1.31 -4.20 -12.17
CA PHE A 70 -1.48 -3.58 -10.85
C PHE A 70 -2.63 -2.57 -10.81
N LEU A 71 -2.68 -1.67 -11.80
CA LEU A 71 -3.71 -0.62 -11.84
C LEU A 71 -5.13 -1.18 -11.98
N LEU A 72 -5.32 -2.22 -12.80
CA LEU A 72 -6.63 -2.84 -12.97
C LEU A 72 -7.08 -3.52 -11.68
N PHE A 73 -6.17 -4.24 -11.02
CA PHE A 73 -6.45 -4.88 -9.74
C PHE A 73 -6.78 -3.85 -8.66
N ALA A 74 -5.98 -2.79 -8.53
CA ALA A 74 -6.21 -1.71 -7.57
C ALA A 74 -7.57 -1.04 -7.75
N ILE A 75 -7.95 -0.69 -8.98
CA ILE A 75 -9.25 -0.06 -9.27
C ILE A 75 -10.41 -1.02 -8.96
N ALA A 76 -10.28 -2.31 -9.29
CA ALA A 76 -11.31 -3.30 -8.98
C ALA A 76 -11.53 -3.46 -7.46
N VAL A 77 -10.45 -3.48 -6.68
CA VAL A 77 -10.51 -3.55 -5.21
C VAL A 77 -11.14 -2.28 -4.62
N ILE A 78 -10.74 -1.10 -5.09
CA ILE A 78 -11.34 0.18 -4.66
C ILE A 78 -12.83 0.24 -5.00
N ALA A 79 -13.23 -0.26 -6.18
CA ALA A 79 -14.64 -0.30 -6.57
C ALA A 79 -15.47 -1.23 -5.66
N LEU A 80 -14.86 -2.30 -5.13
CA LEU A 80 -15.52 -3.25 -4.25
C LEU A 80 -15.61 -2.76 -2.81
N LEU A 81 -14.54 -2.16 -2.28
CA LEU A 81 -14.45 -1.69 -0.89
C LEU A 81 -15.09 -0.31 -0.69
N GLY A 82 -15.27 0.45 -1.77
CA GLY A 82 -15.77 1.82 -1.73
C GLY A 82 -14.64 2.83 -1.51
N ASN A 83 -15.03 4.12 -1.43
CA ASN A 83 -14.08 5.23 -1.34
C ASN A 83 -14.07 5.83 0.07
N GLY A 84 -12.90 5.87 0.71
CA GLY A 84 -12.71 6.50 2.01
C GLY A 84 -11.28 6.30 2.53
N ILE A 85 -10.81 7.17 3.44
CA ILE A 85 -9.45 7.10 3.98
C ILE A 85 -9.20 5.75 4.66
N THR A 86 -10.16 5.23 5.42
CA THR A 86 -10.07 3.91 6.06
C THR A 86 -10.06 2.73 5.08
N GLN A 87 -10.63 2.90 3.88
CA GLN A 87 -10.58 1.85 2.84
C GLN A 87 -9.30 1.94 2.00
N ALA A 88 -8.65 3.11 2.00
CA ALA A 88 -7.41 3.37 1.29
C ALA A 88 -6.15 3.04 2.10
N MET A 89 -6.29 2.96 3.43
CA MET A 89 -5.29 2.45 4.37
C MET A 89 -5.45 0.93 4.50
#